data_AF-A0A0G0D702-F1
#
_entry.id   AF-A0A0G0D702-F1
#
_cell.length_a   1.000
_cell.length_b   1.000
_cell.length_c   1.000
_cell.angle_alpha   90.00
_cell.angle_beta   90.00
_cell.angle_gamma   90.00
#
_symmetry.space_group_name_H-M   'P 1'
#
loop_
_entity.id
_entity.type
_entity.pdbx_description
1 polymer ?
#
loop_
_entity_poly.entity_id
_entity_poly.type
_entity_poly.pdbx_seq_one_letter_code
_entity_poly.pdbx_strand_id
1 'polypeptide(L)'
;MKKKKKIIGVIEKIVIAGCNGKKKKVLARIDTGAALTSIDETIARKIGYLETIKEFEKRLSICEKKILKMNRAERENCFSNTPGLKKYIKINSAHGFSFRPIVNISLNINNMDIESEATIIDRSHLKYPVIIGRKDLSGFLVNIISEKI
;
A
#
# COMPACT_ATOMS: atom_id res chain seq x y z
N MET A 1 0.45 -9.20 -30.20
CA MET A 1 -0.45 -8.01 -30.15
C MET A 1 -0.33 -7.34 -28.79
N LYS A 2 -0.09 -6.02 -28.72
CA LYS A 2 -0.06 -5.30 -27.42
C LYS A 2 -1.51 -5.14 -26.91
N LYS A 3 -1.79 -5.55 -25.66
CA LYS A 3 -3.10 -5.32 -25.03
C LYS A 3 -3.40 -3.81 -24.98
N LYS A 4 -4.62 -3.43 -25.36
CA LYS A 4 -5.09 -2.03 -25.29
C LYS A 4 -5.09 -1.58 -23.82
N LYS A 5 -4.38 -0.50 -23.51
CA LYS A 5 -4.35 0.08 -22.16
C LYS A 5 -5.69 0.75 -21.85
N LYS A 6 -6.12 0.68 -20.59
CA LYS A 6 -7.31 1.41 -20.12
C LYS A 6 -6.93 2.84 -19.73
N ILE A 7 -7.79 3.80 -20.03
CA ILE A 7 -7.59 5.19 -19.62
C ILE A 7 -8.25 5.38 -18.25
N ILE A 8 -7.52 5.98 -17.33
CA ILE A 8 -7.98 6.36 -15.99
C ILE A 8 -7.66 7.82 -15.72
N GLY A 9 -8.41 8.45 -14.84
CA GLY A 9 -8.16 9.81 -14.36
C GLY A 9 -7.04 9.90 -13.34
N VAL A 10 -6.81 11.12 -12.87
CA VAL A 10 -5.91 11.41 -11.73
C VAL A 10 -6.45 10.88 -10.40
N ILE A 11 -7.77 10.74 -10.30
CA ILE A 11 -8.53 10.16 -9.20
C ILE A 11 -9.37 9.03 -9.78
N GLU A 12 -9.42 7.90 -9.10
CA GLU A 12 -10.24 6.75 -9.51
C GLU A 12 -10.99 6.13 -8.33
N LYS A 13 -12.22 5.69 -8.60
CA LYS A 13 -12.94 4.78 -7.70
C LYS A 13 -12.38 3.38 -7.89
N ILE A 14 -11.86 2.81 -6.81
CA ILE A 14 -11.28 1.46 -6.81
C ILE A 14 -12.02 0.57 -5.83
N VAL A 15 -11.92 -0.74 -6.02
CA VAL A 15 -12.25 -1.73 -4.99
C VAL A 15 -10.95 -2.34 -4.48
N ILE A 16 -10.73 -2.31 -3.19
CA ILE A 16 -9.62 -3.01 -2.53
C ILE A 16 -10.15 -4.22 -1.76
N ALA A 17 -9.48 -5.36 -1.89
CA ALA A 17 -9.72 -6.56 -1.12
C ALA A 17 -8.43 -6.98 -0.40
N GLY A 18 -8.55 -7.43 0.85
CA GLY A 18 -7.44 -7.94 1.64
C GLY A 18 -7.61 -9.42 1.99
N CYS A 19 -6.78 -9.89 2.92
CA CYS A 19 -6.67 -11.31 3.27
C CYS A 19 -7.93 -11.95 3.84
N ASN A 20 -8.88 -11.16 4.36
CA ASN A 20 -10.15 -11.67 4.89
C ASN A 20 -11.29 -11.71 3.87
N GLY A 21 -11.00 -11.45 2.59
CA GLY A 21 -11.99 -11.42 1.51
C GLY A 21 -12.93 -10.21 1.52
N LYS A 22 -12.87 -9.35 2.55
CA LYS A 22 -13.69 -8.13 2.61
C LYS A 22 -13.20 -7.14 1.56
N LYS A 23 -14.17 -6.54 0.87
CA LYS A 23 -13.97 -5.53 -0.16
C LYS A 23 -14.34 -4.14 0.38
N LYS A 24 -13.59 -3.12 -0.01
CA LYS A 24 -13.93 -1.71 0.24
C LYS A 24 -13.81 -0.89 -1.03
N LYS A 25 -14.84 -0.09 -1.31
CA LYS A 25 -14.82 0.92 -2.37
C LYS A 25 -14.25 2.21 -1.79
N VAL A 26 -13.21 2.75 -2.42
CA VAL A 26 -12.54 3.98 -1.98
C VAL A 26 -12.11 4.81 -3.18
N LEU A 27 -11.92 6.11 -2.98
CA LEU A 27 -11.22 6.96 -3.95
C LEU A 27 -9.71 6.81 -3.75
N ALA A 28 -8.99 6.61 -4.85
CA ALA A 28 -7.55 6.54 -4.87
C ALA A 28 -6.96 7.65 -5.75
N ARG A 29 -5.83 8.21 -5.31
CA ARG A 29 -5.01 9.10 -6.12
C ARG A 29 -4.09 8.25 -7.00
N ILE A 30 -4.15 8.45 -8.30
CA ILE A 30 -3.18 7.89 -9.24
C ILE A 30 -1.93 8.77 -9.20
N ASP A 31 -0.82 8.23 -8.75
CA ASP A 31 0.42 8.98 -8.52
C ASP A 31 1.59 8.31 -9.26
N THR A 32 1.96 8.91 -10.39
CA THR A 32 3.09 8.46 -11.20
C THR A 32 4.44 8.82 -10.57
N GLY A 33 4.49 9.71 -9.57
CA GLY A 33 5.70 9.97 -8.78
C GLY A 33 5.97 8.88 -7.74
N ALA A 34 4.92 8.20 -7.27
CA ALA A 34 5.03 7.11 -6.30
C ALA A 34 5.45 5.79 -6.97
N ALA A 35 6.47 5.12 -6.43
CA ALA A 35 6.88 3.81 -6.92
C ALA A 35 5.90 2.70 -6.48
N LEU A 36 5.46 2.74 -5.22
CA LEU A 36 4.61 1.72 -4.59
C LEU A 36 3.23 2.28 -4.29
N THR A 37 2.24 1.39 -4.29
CA THR A 37 0.90 1.67 -3.77
C THR A 37 0.95 1.77 -2.23
N SER A 38 0.16 2.69 -1.69
CA SER A 38 0.03 2.87 -0.23
C SER A 38 -1.44 2.94 0.16
N ILE A 39 -1.78 2.28 1.26
CA ILE A 39 -3.12 2.18 1.80
C ILE A 39 -3.14 2.73 3.23
N ASP A 40 -4.16 3.51 3.52
CA ASP A 40 -4.42 4.01 4.86
C ASP A 40 -4.71 2.86 5.83
N GLU A 41 -4.21 2.99 7.05
CA GLU A 41 -4.39 2.00 8.10
C GLU A 41 -5.86 1.69 8.39
N THR A 42 -6.76 2.68 8.37
CA THR A 42 -8.17 2.43 8.65
C THR A 42 -8.82 1.53 7.59
N ILE A 43 -8.38 1.64 6.33
CA ILE A 43 -8.81 0.77 5.24
C ILE A 43 -8.18 -0.61 5.41
N ALA A 44 -6.87 -0.68 5.69
CA ALA A 44 -6.13 -1.91 5.90
C ALA A 44 -6.74 -2.76 7.05
N ARG A 45 -7.09 -2.13 8.18
CA ARG A 45 -7.79 -2.79 9.30
C ARG A 45 -9.12 -3.40 8.85
N LYS A 46 -9.91 -2.68 8.03
CA LYS A 46 -11.22 -3.15 7.53
C LYS A 46 -11.11 -4.34 6.57
N ILE A 47 -9.98 -4.49 5.86
CA ILE A 47 -9.74 -5.59 4.90
C ILE A 47 -8.85 -6.71 5.47
N GLY A 48 -8.65 -6.76 6.79
CA GLY A 48 -8.08 -7.92 7.47
C GLY A 48 -6.66 -7.75 8.03
N TYR A 49 -6.05 -6.58 7.90
CA TYR A 49 -4.67 -6.34 8.34
C TYR A 49 -4.55 -5.77 9.75
N LEU A 50 -5.59 -5.89 10.60
CA LEU A 50 -5.55 -5.35 11.96
C LEU A 50 -4.38 -5.94 12.77
N GLU A 51 -4.26 -7.27 12.80
CA GLU A 51 -3.21 -7.94 13.58
C GLU A 51 -1.82 -7.74 12.95
N THR A 52 -1.74 -7.62 11.63
CA THR A 52 -0.50 -7.22 10.93
C THR A 52 0.01 -5.87 11.43
N ILE A 53 -0.88 -4.87 11.49
CA ILE A 53 -0.53 -3.50 11.90
C ILE A 53 -0.07 -3.50 13.36
N LYS A 54 -0.86 -4.08 14.26
CA LYS A 54 -0.54 -4.13 15.69
C LYS A 54 0.80 -4.81 15.96
N GLU A 55 1.02 -5.99 15.39
CA GLU A 55 2.24 -6.75 15.63
C GLU A 55 3.46 -6.06 14.98
N PHE A 56 3.28 -5.43 13.82
CA PHE A 56 4.32 -4.64 13.17
C PHE A 56 4.73 -3.42 14.00
N GLU A 57 3.77 -2.63 14.50
CA GLU A 57 4.01 -1.46 15.35
C GLU A 57 4.73 -1.84 16.66
N LYS A 58 4.26 -2.93 17.29
CA LYS A 58 4.88 -3.48 18.50
C LYS A 58 6.33 -3.88 18.25
N ARG A 59 6.59 -4.62 17.17
CA ARG A 59 7.96 -5.04 16.80
C ARG A 59 8.84 -3.87 16.42
N LEU A 60 8.28 -2.90 15.68
CA LEU A 60 8.99 -1.69 15.33
C LEU A 60 9.44 -0.94 16.59
N SER A 61 8.57 -0.78 17.58
CA SER A 61 8.90 -0.11 18.86
C SER A 61 10.04 -0.80 19.62
N ILE A 62 10.08 -2.14 19.60
CA ILE A 62 11.15 -2.92 20.22
C ILE A 62 12.47 -2.78 19.46
N CYS A 63 12.39 -2.78 18.12
CA CYS A 63 13.54 -2.79 17.26
C CYS A 63 14.06 -1.39 16.91
N GLU A 64 13.27 -0.31 17.03
CA GLU A 64 13.48 1.00 16.39
C GLU A 64 14.91 1.53 16.51
N LYS A 65 15.45 1.60 17.73
CA LYS A 65 16.81 2.12 17.99
C LYS A 65 17.92 1.20 17.51
N LYS A 66 17.63 -0.10 17.36
CA LYS A 66 18.57 -1.13 16.89
C LYS A 66 18.43 -1.42 15.40
N ILE A 67 17.26 -1.20 14.79
CA ILE A 67 16.91 -1.70 13.46
C ILE A 67 17.85 -1.18 12.38
N LEU A 68 18.30 0.06 12.52
CA LEU A 68 19.26 0.69 11.62
C LEU A 68 20.66 0.06 11.75
N LYS A 69 21.03 -0.41 12.94
CA LYS A 69 22.32 -1.05 13.26
C LYS A 69 22.29 -2.57 13.11
N MET A 70 21.10 -3.17 13.02
CA MET A 70 20.90 -4.61 12.87
C MET A 70 21.37 -5.12 11.52
N ASN A 71 21.95 -6.31 11.53
CA ASN A 71 22.26 -7.07 10.33
C ASN A 71 20.97 -7.61 9.68
N ARG A 72 21.09 -8.18 8.48
CA ARG A 72 19.92 -8.67 7.72
C ARG A 72 19.12 -9.73 8.48
N ALA A 73 19.79 -10.71 9.09
CA ALA A 73 19.15 -11.82 9.80
C ALA A 73 18.39 -11.32 11.05
N GLU A 74 18.97 -10.38 11.79
CA GLU A 74 18.33 -9.75 12.95
C GLU A 74 17.08 -8.99 12.56
N ARG A 75 17.09 -8.30 11.41
CA ARG A 75 15.90 -7.61 10.90
C ARG A 75 14.83 -8.57 10.42
N GLU A 76 15.20 -9.66 9.76
CA GLU A 76 14.25 -10.70 9.34
C GLU A 76 13.60 -11.35 10.57
N ASN A 77 14.37 -11.65 11.62
CA ASN A 77 13.86 -12.17 12.88
C ASN A 77 12.98 -11.14 13.63
N CYS A 78 13.29 -9.85 13.54
CA CYS A 78 12.47 -8.80 14.16
C CYS A 78 11.02 -8.84 13.66
N PHE A 79 10.74 -9.30 12.44
CA PHE A 79 9.39 -9.29 11.85
C PHE A 79 8.79 -10.68 11.52
N SER A 80 9.52 -11.76 11.79
CA SER A 80 9.22 -13.14 11.35
C SER A 80 7.82 -13.65 11.71
N ASN A 81 7.23 -13.24 12.85
CA ASN A 81 5.91 -13.71 13.27
C ASN A 81 4.78 -12.68 13.06
N THR A 82 4.94 -11.74 12.14
CA THR A 82 3.90 -10.74 11.85
C THR A 82 2.87 -11.33 10.87
N PRO A 83 1.60 -11.55 11.27
CA PRO A 83 0.61 -12.20 10.41
C PRO A 83 0.36 -11.40 9.13
N GLY A 84 0.29 -12.05 7.97
CA GLY A 84 -0.02 -11.39 6.69
C GLY A 84 1.04 -10.40 6.18
N LEU A 85 2.14 -10.21 6.90
CA LEU A 85 3.27 -9.41 6.47
C LEU A 85 4.05 -10.15 5.38
N LYS A 86 4.26 -9.51 4.24
CA LYS A 86 5.11 -10.06 3.18
C LYS A 86 6.57 -9.67 3.39
N LYS A 87 6.79 -8.40 3.68
CA LYS A 87 8.09 -7.79 3.99
C LYS A 87 7.84 -6.40 4.58
N TYR A 88 8.89 -5.68 4.90
CA TYR A 88 8.81 -4.27 5.26
C TYR A 88 9.74 -3.45 4.37
N ILE A 89 9.53 -2.15 4.33
CA ILE A 89 10.39 -1.23 3.58
C ILE A 89 10.64 0.04 4.39
N LYS A 90 11.86 0.58 4.30
CA LYS A 90 12.16 1.93 4.75
C LYS A 90 11.84 2.92 3.64
N ILE A 91 10.95 3.87 3.90
CA ILE A 91 10.60 4.95 2.98
C ILE A 91 11.12 6.27 3.54
N ASN A 92 11.91 6.99 2.74
CA ASN A 92 12.33 8.34 3.03
C ASN A 92 11.27 9.35 2.54
N SER A 93 11.08 10.42 3.29
CA SER A 93 10.12 11.48 3.05
C SER A 93 10.70 12.82 3.53
N ALA A 94 10.00 13.93 3.25
CA ALA A 94 10.41 15.25 3.74
C ALA A 94 10.49 15.32 5.27
N HIS A 95 9.71 14.51 6.00
CA HIS A 95 9.68 14.49 7.47
C HIS A 95 10.64 13.44 8.07
N GLY A 96 11.63 12.97 7.31
CA GLY A 96 12.53 11.90 7.72
C GLY A 96 12.14 10.56 7.10
N PHE A 97 12.24 9.47 7.85
CA PHE A 97 11.96 8.13 7.33
C PHE A 97 10.90 7.41 8.14
N SER A 98 10.25 6.43 7.51
CA SER A 98 9.29 5.53 8.14
C SER A 98 9.54 4.10 7.69
N PHE A 99 9.33 3.14 8.58
CA PHE A 99 9.24 1.73 8.20
C PHE A 99 7.78 1.38 7.98
N ARG A 100 7.48 0.75 6.84
CA ARG A 100 6.10 0.40 6.47
C ARG A 100 5.99 -1.08 6.18
N PRO A 101 4.97 -1.78 6.70
CA PRO A 101 4.72 -3.15 6.34
C PRO A 101 4.18 -3.21 4.91
N ILE A 102 4.59 -4.23 4.17
CA ILE A 102 4.08 -4.56 2.84
C ILE A 102 3.18 -5.79 2.96
N VAL A 103 1.97 -5.68 2.42
CA VAL A 103 0.96 -6.75 2.38
C VAL A 103 0.50 -7.00 0.95
N ASN A 104 0.02 -8.21 0.66
CA ASN A 104 -0.63 -8.49 -0.62
C ASN A 104 -2.06 -7.95 -0.57
N ILE A 105 -2.52 -7.29 -1.62
CA ILE A 105 -3.92 -6.89 -1.78
C ILE A 105 -4.37 -7.14 -3.20
N SER A 106 -5.68 -7.30 -3.39
CA SER A 106 -6.28 -7.30 -4.72
C SER A 106 -6.97 -5.96 -4.96
N LEU A 107 -6.69 -5.34 -6.11
CA LEU A 107 -7.22 -4.06 -6.52
C LEU A 107 -8.05 -4.24 -7.79
N ASN A 108 -9.30 -3.79 -7.78
CA ASN A 108 -10.07 -3.59 -9.00
C ASN A 108 -10.03 -2.10 -9.37
N ILE A 109 -9.42 -1.78 -10.52
CA ILE A 109 -9.30 -0.43 -11.05
C ILE A 109 -9.86 -0.44 -12.47
N ASN A 110 -10.94 0.31 -12.70
CA ASN A 110 -11.61 0.37 -14.02
C ASN A 110 -11.87 -1.03 -14.63
N ASN A 111 -12.46 -1.94 -13.84
CA ASN A 111 -12.74 -3.33 -14.22
C ASN A 111 -11.48 -4.13 -14.62
N MET A 112 -10.32 -3.85 -14.03
CA MET A 112 -9.14 -4.73 -14.09
C MET A 112 -8.72 -5.09 -12.68
N ASP A 113 -8.62 -6.39 -12.42
CA ASP A 113 -8.11 -6.93 -11.17
C ASP A 113 -6.58 -7.01 -11.22
N ILE A 114 -5.94 -6.57 -10.13
CA ILE A 114 -4.50 -6.44 -10.00
C ILE A 114 -4.12 -6.93 -8.61
N GLU A 115 -3.24 -7.93 -8.55
CA GLU A 115 -2.56 -8.30 -7.31
C GLU A 115 -1.40 -7.33 -7.07
N SER A 116 -1.41 -6.67 -5.91
CA SER A 116 -0.47 -5.61 -5.56
C SER A 116 0.23 -5.86 -4.23
N GLU A 117 1.49 -5.45 -4.16
CA GLU A 117 2.24 -5.31 -2.91
C GLU A 117 2.09 -3.88 -2.39
N ALA A 118 1.14 -3.67 -1.49
CA ALA A 118 0.85 -2.35 -0.95
C ALA A 118 1.51 -2.12 0.41
N THR A 119 1.98 -0.89 0.62
CA THR A 119 2.45 -0.43 1.93
C THR A 119 1.28 0.05 2.78
N ILE A 120 1.30 -0.23 4.07
CA ILE A 120 0.34 0.35 5.04
C ILE A 120 1.02 1.53 5.74
N ILE A 121 0.29 2.64 5.90
CA ILE A 121 0.75 3.84 6.62
C ILE A 121 -0.46 4.67 7.06
N ASP A 122 -0.40 5.31 8.22
CA ASP A 122 -1.39 6.32 8.62
C ASP A 122 -1.39 7.50 7.64
N ARG A 123 -2.53 7.67 6.98
CA ARG A 123 -2.83 8.77 6.05
C ARG A 123 -4.17 9.40 6.39
N SER A 124 -4.66 9.22 7.61
CA SER A 124 -5.99 9.66 8.06
C SER A 124 -6.21 11.16 7.89
N HIS A 125 -5.13 11.95 7.91
CA HIS A 125 -5.15 13.40 7.68
C HIS A 125 -5.17 13.82 6.20
N LEU A 126 -5.10 12.88 5.25
CA LEU A 126 -5.02 13.16 3.82
C LEU A 126 -6.36 12.90 3.12
N LYS A 127 -6.63 13.66 2.06
CA LYS A 127 -7.88 13.57 1.28
C LYS A 127 -8.15 12.19 0.67
N TYR A 128 -7.09 11.48 0.27
CA TYR A 128 -7.21 10.19 -0.40
C TYR A 128 -6.54 9.09 0.43
N PRO A 129 -7.33 8.09 0.90
CA PRO A 129 -6.82 7.01 1.75
C PRO A 129 -5.95 6.02 0.98
N VAL A 130 -5.92 6.07 -0.35
CA VAL A 130 -5.10 5.20 -1.18
C VAL A 130 -4.34 6.03 -2.23
N ILE A 131 -3.06 5.71 -2.40
CA ILE A 131 -2.26 6.12 -3.57
C ILE A 131 -1.98 4.86 -4.39
N ILE A 132 -2.26 4.90 -5.70
CA ILE A 132 -1.81 3.88 -6.65
C ILE A 132 -0.50 4.34 -7.28
N GLY A 133 0.57 3.59 -7.00
CA GLY A 133 1.91 3.87 -7.52
C GLY A 133 2.20 3.18 -8.85
N ARG A 134 3.29 3.57 -9.51
CA ARG A 134 3.66 3.12 -10.87
C ARG A 134 3.73 1.61 -11.06
N LYS A 135 4.10 0.83 -10.04
CA LYS A 135 4.17 -0.64 -10.17
C LYS A 135 2.83 -1.27 -10.53
N ASP A 136 1.72 -0.66 -10.11
CA ASP A 136 0.37 -1.16 -10.37
C ASP A 136 -0.30 -0.47 -11.57
N LEU A 137 0.41 0.41 -12.27
CA LEU A 137 -0.13 1.23 -13.37
C LEU A 137 0.22 0.71 -14.79
N SER A 138 0.89 -0.44 -14.90
CA SER A 138 1.39 -0.95 -16.20
C SER A 138 0.31 -1.12 -17.28
N GLY A 139 -0.91 -1.47 -16.88
CA GLY A 139 -2.08 -1.65 -17.75
C GLY A 139 -2.83 -0.37 -18.14
N PHE A 140 -2.38 0.81 -17.68
CA PHE A 140 -3.16 2.05 -17.77
C PHE A 140 -2.44 3.18 -18.50
N LEU A 141 -3.24 4.14 -18.97
CA LEU A 141 -2.82 5.49 -19.36
C LEU A 141 -3.53 6.48 -18.44
N VAL A 142 -2.78 7.39 -17.85
CA VAL A 142 -3.32 8.40 -16.92
C VAL A 142 -3.69 9.65 -17.71
N ASN A 143 -4.96 10.00 -17.71
CA ASN A 143 -5.48 11.23 -18.29
C ASN A 143 -5.61 12.31 -17.19
N ILE A 144 -4.79 13.35 -17.30
CA ILE A 144 -4.78 14.47 -16.35
C ILE A 144 -5.95 15.45 -16.52
N ILE A 145 -6.69 15.36 -17.64
CA ILE A 145 -7.80 16.27 -17.96
C ILE A 145 -9.13 15.72 -17.42
N SER A 146 -9.24 14.40 -17.20
CA SER A 146 -10.49 13.80 -16.72
C SER A 146 -10.54 13.72 -15.20
N GLU A 147 -11.34 14.57 -14.58
CA GLU A 147 -11.93 14.30 -13.27
C GLU A 147 -13.25 13.55 -13.49
N LYS A 148 -13.18 12.24 -13.72
CA LYS A 148 -14.38 11.39 -13.64
C LYS A 148 -14.63 11.10 -12.17
N ILE A 149 -15.56 11.83 -11.56
CA ILE A 149 -16.07 11.54 -10.20
C ILE A 149 -17.31 10.68 -10.30
#